data_AF-A0A1F2XPD5-F1
#
_entry.id   AF-A0A1F2XPD5-F1
#
_cell.length_a   1.000
_cell.length_b   1.000
_cell.length_c   1.000
_cell.angle_alpha   90.00
_cell.angle_beta   90.00
_cell.angle_gamma   90.00
#
_symmetry.space_group_name_H-M   'P 1'
#
loop_
_entity.id
_entity.type
_entity.pdbx_description
1 polymer ?
#
loop_
_entity_poly.entity_id
_entity_poly.type
_entity_poly.pdbx_seq_one_letter_code
_entity_poly.pdbx_strand_id
1 'polypeptide(L)'
;MAAMALLVSVNLAAAAEGERCKVTDPTGTPLNVRAKPNGKITGTLANGTLVAIVESADDANGKPWVRVEAYTTKKPIGWVFREFVSCF
;
A
#
# COMPACT_ATOMS: atom_id res chain seq x y z
N MET A 1 -30.64 -45.83 11.72
CA MET A 1 -29.98 -44.61 12.24
C MET A 1 -29.03 -44.10 11.17
N ALA A 2 -29.35 -42.99 10.50
CA ALA A 2 -28.48 -42.39 9.49
C ALA A 2 -27.57 -41.36 10.17
N ALA A 3 -26.26 -41.55 10.10
CA ALA A 3 -25.28 -40.60 10.59
C ALA A 3 -25.04 -39.52 9.52
N MET A 4 -25.36 -38.28 9.85
CA MET A 4 -25.15 -37.12 8.99
C MET A 4 -23.77 -36.51 9.34
N ALA A 5 -22.81 -36.64 8.42
CA ALA A 5 -21.48 -36.04 8.58
C ALA A 5 -21.52 -34.58 8.11
N LEU A 6 -21.26 -33.64 9.03
CA LEU A 6 -21.17 -32.21 8.75
C LEU A 6 -19.74 -31.88 8.28
N LEU A 7 -19.58 -31.50 7.01
CA LEU A 7 -18.31 -31.03 6.45
C LEU A 7 -18.11 -29.56 6.87
N VAL A 8 -17.13 -29.31 7.74
CA VAL A 8 -16.69 -27.93 8.08
C VAL A 8 -15.61 -27.52 7.08
N SER A 9 -15.95 -26.63 6.15
CA SER A 9 -14.99 -26.01 5.25
C SER A 9 -14.22 -24.90 5.97
N VAL A 10 -12.92 -25.13 6.19
CA VAL A 10 -12.02 -24.15 6.79
C VAL A 10 -11.54 -23.21 5.67
N ASN A 11 -12.04 -21.97 5.66
CA ASN A 11 -11.54 -20.94 4.74
C ASN A 11 -10.26 -20.33 5.35
N LEU A 12 -9.08 -20.73 4.84
CA LEU A 12 -7.84 -20.00 5.12
C LEU A 12 -7.82 -18.74 4.26
N ALA A 13 -8.19 -17.60 4.85
CA ALA A 13 -7.86 -16.31 4.26
C ALA A 13 -6.34 -16.10 4.40
N ALA A 14 -5.60 -16.26 3.30
CA ALA A 14 -4.21 -15.81 3.25
C ALA A 14 -4.23 -14.29 3.47
N ALA A 15 -3.64 -13.82 4.56
CA ALA A 15 -3.41 -12.40 4.75
C ALA A 15 -2.50 -11.92 3.62
N ALA A 16 -3.04 -11.12 2.70
CA ALA A 16 -2.23 -10.49 1.67
C ALA A 16 -1.26 -9.52 2.36
N GLU A 17 -0.02 -9.93 2.53
CA GLU A 17 1.03 -9.02 2.96
C GLU A 17 1.26 -8.02 1.83
N GLY A 18 1.13 -6.72 2.13
CA GLY A 18 1.37 -5.67 1.13
C GLY A 18 2.77 -5.79 0.52
N GLU A 19 2.86 -5.55 -0.79
CA GLU A 19 4.09 -5.71 -1.58
C GLU A 19 5.24 -4.90 -0.97
N ARG A 20 6.41 -5.52 -0.73
CA ARG A 20 7.57 -4.83 -0.14
C ARG A 20 8.14 -3.84 -1.15
N CYS A 21 8.21 -2.58 -0.75
CA CYS A 21 8.72 -1.51 -1.60
C CYS A 21 9.59 -0.51 -0.85
N LYS A 22 10.20 0.40 -1.61
CA LYS A 22 11.07 1.47 -1.13
C LYS A 22 10.79 2.76 -1.89
N VAL A 23 10.85 3.89 -1.19
CA VAL A 23 10.75 5.23 -1.79
C VAL A 23 12.00 5.56 -2.59
N THR A 24 11.82 5.93 -3.86
CA THR A 24 12.88 6.18 -4.85
C THR A 24 12.58 7.42 -5.70
N ASP A 25 12.29 8.56 -5.05
CA ASP A 25 12.06 9.83 -5.74
C ASP A 25 13.38 10.38 -6.32
N PRO A 26 13.52 10.50 -7.66
CA PRO A 26 14.78 10.91 -8.29
C PRO A 26 15.06 12.41 -8.16
N THR A 27 14.11 13.22 -7.66
CA THR A 27 14.26 14.68 -7.56
C THR A 27 15.19 15.13 -6.44
N GLY A 28 15.56 14.23 -5.53
CA GLY A 28 16.36 14.55 -4.35
C GLY A 28 15.58 15.26 -3.24
N THR A 29 14.26 15.41 -3.38
CA THR A 29 13.38 15.94 -2.34
C THR A 29 12.60 14.83 -1.63
N PRO A 30 12.13 15.03 -0.38
CA PRO A 30 11.23 14.07 0.25
C PRO A 30 9.92 13.91 -0.53
N LEU A 31 9.46 12.67 -0.68
CA LEU A 31 8.24 12.33 -1.39
C LEU A 31 7.01 12.79 -0.59
N ASN A 32 6.15 13.59 -1.20
CA ASN A 32 4.90 14.05 -0.56
C ASN A 32 3.89 12.91 -0.34
N VAL A 33 3.38 12.83 0.89
CA VAL A 33 2.25 11.97 1.28
C VAL A 33 0.97 12.80 1.28
N ARG A 34 -0.12 12.25 0.76
CA ARG A 34 -1.42 12.93 0.66
C ARG A 34 -2.55 12.11 1.27
N ALA A 35 -3.62 12.80 1.66
CA ALA A 35 -4.82 12.16 2.24
C ALA A 35 -5.60 11.29 1.24
N LYS A 36 -5.53 11.61 -0.05
CA LYS A 36 -6.14 10.91 -1.18
C LYS A 36 -5.35 11.22 -2.47
N PRO A 37 -5.58 10.52 -3.59
CA PRO A 37 -5.04 10.92 -4.89
C PRO A 37 -5.30 12.40 -5.17
N ASN A 38 -4.23 13.13 -5.49
CA ASN A 38 -4.23 14.58 -5.71
C ASN A 38 -4.88 15.42 -4.56
N GLY A 39 -4.93 14.89 -3.34
CA GLY A 39 -5.48 15.56 -2.16
C GLY A 39 -4.48 16.46 -1.44
N LYS A 40 -4.85 16.98 -0.26
CA LYS A 40 -3.95 17.77 0.59
C LYS A 40 -2.74 16.94 1.03
N ILE A 41 -1.56 17.57 1.07
CA ILE A 41 -0.34 16.99 1.63
C ILE A 41 -0.50 16.84 3.16
N THR A 42 -0.23 15.65 3.67
CA THR A 42 -0.32 15.28 5.09
C THR A 42 1.04 14.99 5.71
N GLY A 43 2.10 14.86 4.90
CA GLY A 43 3.45 14.62 5.36
C GLY A 43 4.41 14.33 4.21
N THR A 44 5.59 13.82 4.53
CA THR A 44 6.60 13.42 3.55
C THR A 44 7.29 12.12 3.94
N LEU A 45 7.90 11.45 2.97
CA LEU A 45 8.75 10.27 3.17
C LEU A 45 10.15 10.56 2.62
N ALA A 46 11.17 10.16 3.37
CA ALA A 46 12.55 10.20 2.89
C ALA A 46 12.79 9.08 1.86
N ASN A 47 13.66 9.33 0.88
CA ASN A 47 14.18 8.27 0.02
C ASN A 47 14.80 7.13 0.83
N GLY A 48 14.60 5.90 0.35
CA GLY A 48 15.04 4.71 1.05
C GLY A 48 14.06 4.19 2.12
N THR A 49 13.00 4.94 2.44
CA THR A 49 11.98 4.48 3.40
C THR A 49 11.29 3.22 2.88
N LEU A 50 11.25 2.17 3.71
CA LEU A 50 10.55 0.92 3.39
C LEU A 50 9.05 1.06 3.64
N VAL A 51 8.27 0.71 2.63
CA VAL A 51 6.81 0.78 2.64
C VAL A 51 6.21 -0.49 2.06
N ALA A 52 4.92 -0.70 2.30
CA ALA A 52 4.13 -1.67 1.58
C ALA A 52 3.04 -0.98 0.78
N ILE A 53 2.78 -1.43 -0.46
CA ILE A 53 1.61 -1.01 -1.22
C ILE A 53 0.42 -1.83 -0.75
N VAL A 54 -0.67 -1.16 -0.37
CA VAL A 54 -1.91 -1.80 0.09
C VAL A 54 -3.12 -1.47 -0.78
N GLU A 55 -3.01 -0.44 -1.62
CA GLU A 55 -4.07 -0.01 -2.52
C GLU A 55 -3.49 0.76 -3.70
N SER A 56 -4.15 0.69 -4.85
CA SER A 56 -3.82 1.48 -6.05
C SER A 56 -5.07 2.21 -6.52
N ALA A 57 -4.90 3.42 -7.03
CA ALA A 57 -5.96 4.20 -7.65
C ALA A 57 -5.38 5.21 -8.64
N ASP A 58 -6.17 5.58 -9.64
CA ASP A 58 -5.85 6.68 -10.54
C ASP A 58 -6.59 7.94 -10.09
N ASP A 59 -5.97 9.10 -10.27
CA ASP A 59 -6.70 10.36 -10.12
C ASP A 59 -7.54 10.68 -11.37
N ALA A 60 -8.27 11.80 -11.32
CA ALA A 60 -9.14 12.23 -12.42
C ALA A 60 -8.41 12.48 -13.75
N ASN A 61 -7.08 12.63 -13.74
CA ASN A 61 -6.25 12.80 -14.94
C ASN A 61 -5.58 11.48 -15.37
N GLY A 62 -5.91 10.36 -14.74
CA GLY A 62 -5.31 9.06 -15.02
C GLY A 62 -3.90 8.90 -14.45
N LYS A 63 -3.44 9.78 -13.54
CA LYS A 63 -2.13 9.62 -12.92
C LYS A 63 -2.21 8.54 -11.84
N PRO A 64 -1.30 7.55 -11.81
CA PRO A 64 -1.37 6.44 -10.86
C PRO A 64 -0.84 6.83 -9.48
N TRP A 65 -1.58 6.42 -8.46
CA TRP A 65 -1.28 6.59 -7.05
C TRP A 65 -1.33 5.25 -6.32
N VAL A 66 -0.59 5.17 -5.23
CA VAL A 66 -0.66 4.05 -4.29
C VAL A 66 -0.85 4.53 -2.88
N ARG A 67 -1.69 3.82 -2.13
CA ARG A 67 -1.75 3.97 -0.68
C ARG A 67 -0.70 3.05 -0.07
N VAL A 68 0.10 3.63 0.81
CA VAL A 68 1.20 2.94 1.47
C VAL A 68 1.05 2.91 2.97
N GLU A 69 1.66 1.89 3.56
CA GLU A 69 1.87 1.74 4.99
C GLU A 69 3.35 1.48 5.28
N ALA A 70 3.76 1.67 6.53
CA ALA A 70 5.11 1.31 6.96
C ALA A 70 5.29 -0.21 6.86
N TYR A 71 6.30 -0.66 6.11
CA TYR A 71 6.47 -2.09 5.82
C TYR A 71 6.54 -2.97 7.09
N THR A 72 7.30 -2.51 8.09
CA THR A 72 7.55 -3.26 9.34
C THR A 72 6.40 -3.17 10.34
N THR A 73 5.80 -1.99 10.52
CA THR A 73 4.79 -1.77 11.58
C THR A 73 3.36 -1.86 11.07
N LYS A 74 3.15 -1.96 9.76
CA LYS A 74 1.83 -1.95 9.10
C LYS A 74 1.01 -0.70 9.43
N LYS A 75 1.68 0.38 9.87
CA LYS A 75 1.01 1.64 10.19
C LYS A 75 0.62 2.36 8.88
N PRO A 76 -0.65 2.74 8.69
CA PRO A 76 -1.05 3.52 7.52
C PRO A 76 -0.31 4.86 7.44
N ILE A 77 0.13 5.22 6.23
CA ILE A 77 0.85 6.47 5.98
C ILE A 77 -0.02 7.40 5.12
N GLY A 78 -0.44 6.95 3.95
CA GLY A 78 -1.26 7.74 3.02
C GLY A 78 -0.96 7.45 1.56
N TRP A 79 -1.37 8.36 0.67
CA TRP A 79 -1.23 8.22 -0.77
C TRP A 79 0.03 8.91 -1.28
N VAL A 80 0.77 8.23 -2.15
CA VAL A 80 1.95 8.74 -2.85
C VAL A 80 1.87 8.42 -4.33
N PHE A 81 2.66 9.11 -5.15
CA PHE A 81 2.75 8.78 -6.57
C PHE A 81 3.38 7.40 -6.78
N ARG A 82 2.73 6.57 -7.61
CA ARG A 82 3.18 5.19 -7.88
C ARG A 82 4.60 5.14 -8.45
N GLU A 83 4.97 6.10 -9.30
CA GLU A 83 6.26 6.16 -10.00
C GLU A 83 7.46 6.33 -9.06
N PHE A 84 7.26 6.85 -7.84
CA PHE A 84 8.34 7.11 -6.87
C PHE A 84 8.47 5.99 -5.83
N VAL A 85 7.89 4.82 -6.09
CA VAL A 85 7.94 3.64 -5.23
C VAL A 85 8.41 2.43 -6.05
N SER A 86 9.51 1.82 -5.63
CA SER A 86 10.10 0.63 -6.28
C SER A 86 9.94 -0.61 -5.39
N CYS A 87 9.37 -1.68 -5.94
CA CYS A 87 9.06 -2.92 -5.21
C CYS A 87 10.00 -4.07 -5.58
N PHE A 88 10.28 -4.97 -4.63
CA PHE A 88 11.32 -6.02 -4.75
C PHE A 88 11.13 -7.17 -3.75
#